data_AF-A0A1V4UT84-F1
#
_entry.id   AF-A0A1V4UT84-F1
#
_cell.length_a   1.000
_cell.length_b   1.000
_cell.length_c   1.000
_cell.angle_alpha   90.00
_cell.angle_beta   90.00
_cell.angle_gamma   90.00
#
_symmetry.space_group_name_H-M   'P 1'
#
loop_
_entity.id
_entity.type
_entity.pdbx_description
1 polymer ?
#
loop_
_entity_poly.entity_id
_entity_poly.type
_entity_poly.pdbx_seq_one_letter_code
_entity_poly.pdbx_strand_id
1 'polypeptide(L)' 'MQLVINTYGAYHRKSGNCFLVKRDEKSSEIAAGKVNSITITTAAYVTTDAIKLAVDNNIDPKLPTI' A
#
# COMPACT_ATOMS: atom_id res chain seq x y z
N MET A 1 9.59 -7.27 2.48
CA MET A 1 9.98 -5.84 2.69
C MET A 1 8.83 -5.10 3.37
N GLN A 2 9.11 -4.13 4.25
CA GLN A 2 8.07 -3.28 4.87
C GLN A 2 7.85 -2.01 4.05
N LEU A 3 6.60 -1.66 3.80
CA LEU A 3 6.22 -0.47 3.05
C LEU A 3 5.63 0.58 4.00
N VAL A 4 6.38 1.64 4.28
CA VAL A 4 5.91 2.73 5.16
C VAL A 4 5.39 3.87 4.30
N ILE A 5 4.09 4.17 4.41
CA ILE A 5 3.40 5.26 3.73
C ILE A 5 3.13 6.36 4.77
N ASN A 6 3.93 7.42 4.71
CA ASN A 6 3.84 8.59 5.59
C ASN A 6 3.36 9.86 4.88
N THR A 7 3.04 9.76 3.59
CA THR A 7 2.60 10.90 2.77
C THR A 7 1.08 10.98 2.78
N TYR A 8 0.56 12.17 3.11
CA TYR A 8 -0.88 12.46 3.03
C TYR A 8 -1.35 12.38 1.58
N GLY A 9 -2.48 11.72 1.33
CA GLY A 9 -2.99 11.55 -0.04
C GLY A 9 -2.22 10.51 -0.88
N ALA A 10 -1.37 9.69 -0.25
CA ALA A 10 -0.76 8.57 -0.94
C ALA A 10 -1.84 7.63 -1.49
N TYR A 11 -1.74 7.30 -2.77
CA TYR A 11 -2.63 6.39 -3.46
C TYR A 11 -2.01 5.00 -3.53
N HIS A 12 -2.68 4.04 -2.92
CA HIS A 12 -2.31 2.64 -2.97
C HIS A 12 -3.29 1.92 -3.91
N ARG A 13 -2.84 1.58 -5.12
CA ARG A 13 -3.65 0.82 -6.09
C ARG A 13 -3.00 -0.50 -6.46
N LYS A 14 -3.85 -1.42 -6.95
CA LYS A 14 -3.41 -2.62 -7.65
C LYS A 14 -3.03 -2.27 -9.09
N SER A 15 -1.87 -2.76 -9.54
CA SER A 15 -1.42 -2.75 -10.93
C SER A 15 -1.07 -4.19 -11.31
N GLY A 16 -2.06 -4.93 -11.82
CA GLY A 16 -1.90 -6.38 -12.06
C GLY A 16 -1.57 -7.14 -10.76
N ASN A 17 -0.37 -7.71 -10.67
CA ASN A 17 0.15 -8.41 -9.48
C ASN A 17 1.11 -7.55 -8.62
N CYS A 18 1.19 -6.24 -8.91
CA CYS A 18 2.04 -5.30 -8.20
C CYS A 18 1.19 -4.27 -7.42
N PHE A 19 1.71 -3.83 -6.28
CA PHE A 19 1.29 -2.63 -5.60
C PHE A 19 1.89 -1.41 -6.29
N LEU A 20 1.03 -0.54 -6.80
CA LEU A 20 1.43 0.77 -7.27
C LEU A 20 1.14 1.78 -6.16
N VAL A 21 2.20 2.35 -5.62
CA VAL A 21 2.14 3.37 -4.58
C VAL A 21 2.50 4.69 -5.20
N LYS A 22 1.53 5.60 -5.26
CA LYS A 22 1.72 6.98 -5.71
C LYS A 22 1.78 7.87 -4.48
N ARG A 23 2.89 8.56 -4.26
CA ARG A 23 3.05 9.57 -3.22
C ARG A 23 3.43 10.86 -3.90
N ASP A 24 2.51 11.81 -3.91
CA ASP A 24 2.74 13.12 -4.51
C ASP A 24 3.26 13.00 -5.96
N GLU A 25 4.53 13.26 -6.22
CA GLU A 25 5.16 13.09 -7.54
C GLU A 25 5.85 11.74 -7.78
N LYS A 26 6.08 10.93 -6.74
CA LYS A 26 6.75 9.63 -6.87
C LYS A 26 5.74 8.49 -7.01
N SER A 27 5.86 7.75 -8.10
CA SER A 27 5.20 6.46 -8.26
C SER A 27 6.22 5.34 -8.04
N SER A 28 5.83 4.32 -7.29
CA SER A 28 6.64 3.13 -7.05
C SER A 28 5.79 1.91 -7.33
N GLU A 29 6.28 1.03 -8.19
CA GLU A 29 5.65 -0.24 -8.50
C GLU A 29 6.43 -1.37 -7.81
N ILE A 30 5.74 -2.12 -6.95
CA ILE A 30 6.37 -3.12 -6.08
C ILE A 30 5.55 -4.39 -6.18
N ALA A 31 6.17 -5.51 -6.52
CA ALA A 31 5.48 -6.80 -6.60
C ALA A 31 4.86 -7.17 -5.24
N ALA A 32 3.59 -7.60 -5.25
CA ALA A 32 2.86 -7.86 -4.01
C ALA A 32 3.51 -8.94 -3.15
N GLY A 33 4.00 -10.02 -3.76
CA GLY A 33 4.71 -11.08 -3.06
C GLY A 33 6.07 -10.68 -2.46
N LYS A 34 6.59 -9.48 -2.74
CA LYS A 34 7.81 -8.95 -2.08
C LYS A 34 7.48 -8.05 -0.89
N VAL A 35 6.24 -7.60 -0.77
CA VAL A 35 5.77 -6.77 0.35
C VAL A 35 5.31 -7.70 1.45
N ASN A 36 5.83 -7.50 2.65
CA ASN A 36 5.55 -8.35 3.81
C ASN A 36 4.62 -7.66 4.81
N SER A 37 4.65 -6.32 4.84
CA SER A 37 3.79 -5.50 5.69
C SER A 37 3.66 -4.10 5.08
N ILE A 38 2.49 -3.50 5.26
CA ILE A 38 2.22 -2.11 4.87
C ILE A 38 1.87 -1.36 6.14
N THR A 39 2.54 -0.24 6.39
CA THR A 39 2.28 0.64 7.52
C THR A 39 1.90 2.00 6.98
N ILE A 40 0.67 2.40 7.26
CA ILE A 40 0.14 3.71 6.89
C ILE A 40 0.18 4.55 8.17
N THR A 41 1.02 5.58 8.20
CA THR A 41 1.13 6.46 9.39
C THR A 41 0.31 7.73 9.24
N THR A 42 -0.06 8.08 8.01
CA THR A 42 -0.78 9.29 7.63
C THR A 42 -1.99 8.90 6.77
N ALA A 43 -3.07 9.68 6.75
CA ALA A 43 -4.23 9.38 5.91
C ALA A 43 -3.84 9.17 4.44
N ALA A 44 -4.01 7.93 3.97
CA ALA A 44 -3.72 7.48 2.63
C ALA A 44 -4.98 6.90 1.99
N TYR A 45 -5.14 7.10 0.69
CA TYR A 45 -6.23 6.52 -0.07
C TYR A 45 -5.85 5.11 -0.52
N VAL A 46 -6.50 4.11 0.07
CA VAL A 46 -6.33 2.71 -0.30
C VAL A 46 -7.55 2.27 -1.08
N THR A 47 -7.37 1.83 -2.32
CA THR A 47 -8.48 1.28 -3.10
C THR A 47 -8.82 -0.14 -2.63
N THR A 48 -10.09 -0.52 -2.78
CA THR A 48 -10.58 -1.85 -2.36
C THR A 48 -9.83 -2.99 -3.05
N ASP A 49 -9.40 -2.79 -4.31
CA ASP A 49 -8.56 -3.75 -5.03
C ASP A 49 -7.18 -3.93 -4.42
N ALA A 50 -6.60 -2.85 -3.89
CA ALA A 50 -5.31 -2.92 -3.21
C ALA A 50 -5.44 -3.63 -1.85
N ILE A 51 -6.55 -3.43 -1.14
CA ILE A 51 -6.87 -4.20 0.08
C ILE A 51 -7.04 -5.69 -0.27
N LYS A 52 -7.82 -6.02 -1.30
CA LYS A 52 -7.97 -7.41 -1.76
C LYS A 52 -6.62 -8.04 -2.08
N LEU A 53 -5.75 -7.35 -2.81
CA LEU A 53 -4.41 -7.86 -3.13
C LEU A 53 -3.55 -8.05 -1.88
N ALA A 54 -3.63 -7.13 -0.91
CA ALA A 54 -2.94 -7.25 0.36
C ALA A 54 -3.42 -8.49 1.13
N VAL A 55 -4.73 -8.68 1.27
CA VAL A 55 -5.32 -9.85 1.92
C VAL A 55 -4.93 -11.15 1.22
N ASP A 56 -4.99 -11.18 -0.11
CA ASP A 56 -4.59 -12.34 -0.94
C ASP A 56 -3.11 -12.72 -0.75
N ASN A 57 -2.25 -11.71 -0.54
CA ASN A 57 -0.83 -11.89 -0.26
C ASN A 57 -0.50 -12.01 1.24
N ASN A 58 -1.51 -12.15 2.12
CA ASN A 58 -1.34 -12.21 3.58
C ASN A 58 -0.63 -10.98 4.18
N ILE A 59 -0.82 -9.82 3.56
CA ILE A 59 -0.27 -8.54 4.00
C ILE A 59 -1.32 -7.82 4.82
N ASP A 60 -1.05 -7.65 6.11
CA ASP A 60 -1.88 -6.86 7.01
C ASP A 60 -1.56 -5.36 6.86
N PRO A 61 -2.50 -4.52 6.40
CA PRO A 61 -2.32 -3.08 6.39
C PRO A 61 -2.55 -2.54 7.80
N LYS A 62 -1.46 -2.20 8.50
CA LYS A 62 -1.54 -1.48 9.76
C LYS A 62 -1.92 -0.03 9.49
N LEU A 63 -3.17 0.29 9.82
CA LEU A 63 -3.70 1.64 9.87
C LEU A 63 -3.24 2.34 11.15
N PRO A 64 -3.11 3.67 11.15
CA PRO A 64 -2.79 4.40 12.36
C PRO A 64 -3.98 4.22 13.32
N THR A 65 -3.70 3.63 14.48
CA THR A 65 -4.68 3.55 15.56
C THR A 65 -4.84 4.96 16.12
N ILE A 66 -6.00 5.56 15.88
CA ILE A 66 -6.44 6.86 16.43
C ILE A 66 -6.49 6.84 17.95
#